data_AF-K9X3B3-F1
#
_entry.id   AF-K9X3B3-F1
#
_cell.length_a   1.000
_cell.length_b   1.000
_cell.length_c   1.000
_cell.angle_alpha   90.00
_cell.angle_beta   90.00
_cell.angle_gamma   90.00
#
_symmetry.space_group_name_H-M   'P 1'
#
loop_
_entity.id
_entity.type
_entity.pdbx_description
1 polymer ?
#
loop_
_entity_poly.entity_id
_entity_poly.type
_entity_poly.pdbx_seq_one_letter_code
_entity_poly.pdbx_strand_id
1 'polypeptide(L)'
;MINLPEFVPEVPEVPEVPEDGDIYSKLMAISQEAIEKAHYETAYHALCAAMHYAQNIGDKHRLKAVEAAAKQQRDWIDAHAPGHRMSTQSAILRKGINLYDTLGRQAATQALLVIKKQDQLLP
;
A
#
# COMPACT_ATOMS: atom_id res chain seq x y z
N MET A 1 -1.99 -61.83 -28.52
CA MET A 1 -1.78 -60.89 -27.40
C MET A 1 -1.55 -59.51 -28.01
N ILE A 2 -2.48 -58.58 -27.82
CA ILE A 2 -2.39 -57.21 -28.38
C ILE A 2 -1.82 -56.33 -27.27
N ASN A 3 -0.69 -55.67 -27.54
CA ASN A 3 -0.09 -54.68 -26.65
C ASN A 3 -0.85 -53.36 -26.82
N LEU A 4 -1.57 -52.91 -25.78
CA LEU A 4 -2.23 -51.60 -25.79
C LEU A 4 -1.22 -50.54 -25.32
N PRO A 5 -1.15 -49.35 -25.95
CA PRO A 5 -0.28 -48.28 -25.50
C PRO A 5 -0.73 -47.75 -24.13
N GLU A 6 0.23 -47.49 -23.24
CA GLU A 6 0.02 -46.82 -21.96
C GLU A 6 -0.64 -45.46 -22.18
N PHE A 7 -1.81 -45.27 -21.57
CA PHE A 7 -2.46 -43.97 -21.48
C PHE A 7 -1.68 -43.12 -20.47
N VAL A 8 -0.83 -42.22 -20.96
CA VAL A 8 -0.27 -41.14 -20.15
C VAL A 8 -1.29 -40.00 -20.20
N PRO A 9 -2.00 -39.68 -19.11
CA PRO A 9 -2.86 -38.51 -19.12
C PRO A 9 -1.98 -37.27 -19.28
N GLU A 10 -2.26 -36.44 -20.27
CA GLU A 10 -1.80 -35.06 -20.31
C GLU A 10 -2.29 -34.38 -19.03
N VAL A 11 -1.36 -34.08 -18.12
CA VAL A 11 -1.67 -33.22 -16.97
C VAL A 11 -1.96 -31.85 -17.56
N PRO A 12 -3.19 -31.31 -17.44
CA PRO A 12 -3.47 -29.98 -17.95
C PRO A 12 -2.51 -29.01 -17.26
N GLU A 13 -1.89 -28.11 -18.04
CA GLU A 13 -1.14 -26.97 -17.51
C GLU A 13 -2.03 -26.28 -16.46
N VAL A 14 -1.65 -26.40 -15.19
CA VAL A 14 -2.29 -25.62 -14.14
C VAL A 14 -1.91 -24.18 -14.46
N PRO A 15 -2.85 -23.28 -14.81
CA PRO A 15 -2.49 -21.88 -14.95
C PRO A 15 -1.90 -21.45 -13.61
N GLU A 16 -0.68 -20.92 -13.61
CA GLU A 16 -0.09 -20.29 -12.42
C GLU A 16 -1.04 -19.18 -11.99
N VAL A 17 -1.88 -19.48 -11.00
CA VAL A 17 -2.68 -18.47 -10.32
C VAL A 17 -1.68 -17.64 -9.53
N PRO A 18 -1.55 -16.31 -9.74
CA PRO A 18 -0.71 -15.51 -8.88
C PRO A 18 -1.43 -15.40 -7.54
N GLU A 19 -1.15 -16.33 -6.62
CA GLU A 19 -1.83 -16.43 -5.31
C GLU A 19 -1.40 -15.37 -4.30
N ASP A 20 -0.57 -14.43 -4.72
CA ASP A 20 -0.05 -13.37 -3.89
C ASP A 20 -0.09 -12.08 -4.71
N GLY A 21 -0.86 -11.08 -4.25
CA GLY A 21 -0.91 -9.77 -4.91
C GLY A 21 0.49 -9.17 -5.11
N ASP A 22 0.62 -8.21 -6.03
CA ASP A 22 1.91 -7.57 -6.29
C ASP A 22 2.52 -6.89 -5.04
N ILE A 23 3.78 -6.44 -5.14
CA ILE A 23 4.52 -5.84 -4.01
C ILE A 23 3.72 -4.73 -3.33
N TYR A 24 2.99 -3.91 -4.09
CA TYR A 24 2.13 -2.87 -3.53
C TYR A 24 1.01 -3.46 -2.68
N SER A 25 0.28 -4.44 -3.20
CA SER A 25 -0.80 -5.09 -2.46
C SER A 25 -0.31 -5.75 -1.17
N LYS A 26 0.87 -6.38 -1.22
CA LYS A 26 1.52 -6.96 -0.02
C LYS A 26 1.86 -5.89 1.01
N LEU A 27 2.42 -4.75 0.59
CA LEU A 27 2.77 -3.65 1.49
C LEU A 27 1.52 -2.98 2.12
N MET A 28 0.45 -2.82 1.34
CA MET A 28 -0.83 -2.33 1.86
C MET A 28 -1.43 -3.31 2.89
N ALA A 29 -1.38 -4.61 2.62
CA ALA A 29 -1.83 -5.64 3.55
C ALA A 29 -1.02 -5.67 4.85
N ILE A 30 0.32 -5.62 4.76
CA ILE A 30 1.22 -5.53 5.94
C ILE A 30 0.90 -4.28 6.75
N SER A 31 0.65 -3.16 6.09
CA SER A 31 0.28 -1.92 6.78
C SER A 31 -1.02 -2.08 7.56
N GLN A 32 -2.04 -2.69 6.92
CA GLN A 32 -3.33 -2.93 7.53
C GLN A 32 -3.25 -3.89 8.73
N GLU A 33 -2.51 -4.98 8.59
CA GLU A 33 -2.27 -5.93 9.69
C GLU A 33 -1.53 -5.24 10.86
N ALA A 34 -0.54 -4.42 10.56
CA ALA A 34 0.24 -3.72 11.58
C ALA A 34 -0.60 -2.69 12.35
N ILE A 35 -1.50 -1.94 11.70
CA ILE A 35 -2.38 -0.99 12.42
C ILE A 35 -3.35 -1.74 13.35
N GLU A 36 -3.90 -2.88 12.91
CA GLU A 36 -4.81 -3.72 13.70
C GLU A 36 -4.12 -4.31 14.94
N LYS A 37 -2.83 -4.58 14.84
CA LYS A 37 -1.99 -5.09 15.95
C LYS A 37 -1.30 -3.99 16.76
N ALA A 38 -1.68 -2.72 16.57
CA ALA A 38 -1.09 -1.55 17.22
C ALA A 38 0.42 -1.34 16.98
N HIS A 39 0.97 -1.90 15.90
CA HIS A 39 2.33 -1.65 15.42
C HIS A 39 2.35 -0.44 14.47
N TYR A 40 2.00 0.73 15.00
CA TYR A 40 1.70 1.95 14.22
C TYR A 40 2.85 2.44 13.33
N GLU A 41 4.10 2.30 13.77
CA GLU A 41 5.27 2.72 13.00
C GLU A 41 5.60 1.74 11.88
N THR A 42 5.40 0.45 12.11
CA THR A 42 5.49 -0.57 11.05
C THR A 42 4.41 -0.32 10.00
N ALA A 43 3.18 -0.03 10.43
CA ALA A 43 2.08 0.32 9.53
C ALA A 43 2.42 1.54 8.66
N TYR A 44 2.97 2.58 9.27
CA TYR A 44 3.46 3.78 8.59
C TYR A 44 4.56 3.47 7.56
N HIS A 45 5.60 2.74 7.94
CA HIS A 45 6.73 2.44 7.03
C HIS A 45 6.30 1.53 5.87
N ALA A 46 5.36 0.62 6.08
CA ALA A 46 4.78 -0.18 5.02
C ALA A 46 4.01 0.70 4.00
N LEU A 47 3.23 1.70 4.45
CA LEU A 47 2.61 2.66 3.53
C LEU A 47 3.63 3.53 2.79
N CYS A 48 4.72 3.95 3.43
CA CYS A 48 5.79 4.68 2.76
C CYS A 48 6.38 3.86 1.61
N ALA A 49 6.65 2.57 1.84
CA ALA A 49 7.13 1.67 0.81
C ALA A 49 6.10 1.50 -0.33
N ALA A 50 4.81 1.35 0.00
CA ALA A 50 3.74 1.27 -0.99
C ALA A 50 3.63 2.54 -1.83
N MET A 51 3.77 3.72 -1.22
CA MET A 51 3.81 5.02 -1.92
C MET A 51 4.97 5.08 -2.90
N HIS A 52 6.18 4.71 -2.46
CA HIS A 52 7.36 4.73 -3.33
C HIS A 52 7.23 3.77 -4.51
N TYR A 53 6.67 2.58 -4.28
CA TYR A 53 6.36 1.65 -5.37
C TYR A 53 5.39 2.28 -6.38
N ALA A 54 4.27 2.81 -5.91
CA ALA A 54 3.24 3.42 -6.76
C ALA A 54 3.78 4.64 -7.53
N GLN A 55 4.62 5.45 -6.90
CA GLN A 55 5.32 6.57 -7.52
C GLN A 55 6.25 6.10 -8.64
N ASN A 56 7.03 5.06 -8.40
CA ASN A 56 8.00 4.54 -9.37
C ASN A 56 7.32 4.04 -10.66
N ILE A 57 6.17 3.39 -10.53
CA ILE A 57 5.40 2.90 -11.68
C ILE A 57 4.44 3.96 -12.27
N GLY A 58 4.35 5.15 -11.67
CA GLY A 58 3.46 6.21 -12.12
C GLY A 58 1.97 5.89 -11.97
N ASP A 59 1.57 5.14 -10.95
CA ASP A 59 0.17 4.77 -10.71
C ASP A 59 -0.51 5.75 -9.75
N LYS A 60 -1.27 6.69 -10.33
CA LYS A 60 -2.02 7.71 -9.56
C LYS A 60 -3.11 7.11 -8.66
N HIS A 61 -3.73 5.99 -9.05
CA HIS A 61 -4.81 5.39 -8.27
C HIS A 61 -4.25 4.77 -6.99
N ARG A 62 -3.12 4.07 -7.10
CA ARG A 62 -2.41 3.53 -5.94
C ARG A 62 -1.88 4.60 -5.00
N LEU A 63 -1.39 5.72 -5.54
CA LEU A 63 -0.99 6.88 -4.74
C LEU A 63 -2.18 7.47 -3.96
N LYS A 64 -3.35 7.59 -4.60
CA LYS A 64 -4.58 8.03 -3.93
C LYS A 64 -5.07 7.05 -2.87
N ALA A 65 -4.92 5.75 -3.09
CA ALA A 65 -5.22 4.75 -2.08
C ALA A 65 -4.27 4.85 -0.86
N VAL A 66 -2.97 5.13 -1.06
CA VAL A 66 -2.04 5.37 0.06
C VAL A 66 -2.41 6.64 0.83
N GLU A 67 -2.76 7.73 0.14
CA GLU A 67 -3.26 8.95 0.78
C GLU A 67 -4.46 8.66 1.69
N ALA A 68 -5.45 7.93 1.18
CA ALA A 68 -6.65 7.57 1.93
C ALA A 68 -6.33 6.69 3.13
N ALA A 69 -5.49 5.66 2.96
CA ALA A 69 -5.07 4.77 4.04
C ALA A 69 -4.30 5.51 5.13
N ALA A 70 -3.40 6.42 4.77
CA ALA A 70 -2.65 7.22 5.73
C ALA A 70 -3.58 8.09 6.59
N LYS A 71 -4.59 8.71 5.96
CA LYS A 71 -5.63 9.46 6.69
C LYS A 71 -6.42 8.56 7.63
N GLN A 72 -6.90 7.42 7.14
CA GLN A 72 -7.71 6.50 7.95
C GLN A 72 -6.93 5.96 9.15
N GLN A 73 -5.67 5.56 8.96
CA GLN A 73 -4.82 5.08 10.04
C GLN A 73 -4.51 6.16 11.07
N ARG A 74 -4.25 7.40 10.64
CA ARG A 74 -4.12 8.55 11.56
C ARG A 74 -5.38 8.73 12.40
N ASP A 75 -6.53 8.80 11.75
CA ASP A 75 -7.82 9.04 12.43
C ASP A 75 -8.13 7.89 13.40
N TRP A 76 -7.77 6.65 13.06
CA TRP A 76 -7.84 5.51 13.97
C TRP A 76 -6.96 5.77 15.21
N ILE A 77 -5.67 6.06 15.01
CA ILE A 77 -4.69 6.28 16.11
C ILE A 77 -5.16 7.41 17.02
N ASP A 78 -5.67 8.49 16.46
CA ASP A 78 -6.20 9.62 17.23
C ASP A 78 -7.40 9.20 18.09
N ALA A 79 -8.26 8.30 17.58
CA ALA A 79 -9.46 7.86 18.27
C ALA A 79 -9.19 6.85 19.40
N HIS A 80 -8.25 5.91 19.24
CA HIS A 80 -8.05 4.86 20.26
C HIS A 80 -6.64 4.77 20.86
N ALA A 81 -5.68 5.55 20.38
CA ALA A 81 -4.37 5.69 20.99
C ALA A 81 -3.89 7.15 21.01
N PRO A 82 -4.68 8.10 21.56
CA PRO A 82 -4.38 9.53 21.52
C PRO A 82 -3.05 9.90 22.21
N GLY A 83 -2.61 9.11 23.21
CA GLY A 83 -1.31 9.29 23.88
C GLY A 83 -0.12 8.67 23.15
N HIS A 84 -0.32 7.90 22.08
CA HIS A 84 0.77 7.28 21.33
C HIS A 84 1.54 8.32 20.52
N ARG A 85 2.86 8.13 20.30
CA ARG A 85 3.67 9.10 19.55
C ARG A 85 3.23 9.31 18.10
N MET A 86 2.52 8.34 17.51
CA MET A 86 2.01 8.46 16.13
C MET A 86 0.69 9.23 16.04
N SER A 87 0.06 9.57 17.17
CA SER A 87 -1.15 10.40 17.18
C SER A 87 -0.84 11.86 16.84
N THR A 88 -1.84 12.56 16.31
CA THR A 88 -1.82 13.99 16.05
C THR A 88 -1.59 14.78 17.33
N GLN A 89 -2.29 14.43 18.42
CA GLN A 89 -2.15 15.11 19.71
C GLN A 89 -0.71 15.03 20.22
N SER A 90 -0.12 13.84 20.25
CA SER A 90 1.26 13.65 20.71
C SER A 90 2.29 14.31 19.78
N ALA A 91 2.02 14.36 18.47
CA ALA A 91 2.86 15.10 17.53
C ALA A 91 2.87 16.61 17.82
N ILE A 92 1.70 17.19 18.08
CA ILE A 92 1.57 18.60 18.46
C ILE A 92 2.28 18.90 19.79
N LEU A 93 2.12 18.04 20.80
CA LEU A 93 2.74 18.22 22.12
C LEU A 93 4.27 18.25 22.02
N ARG A 94 4.87 17.45 21.14
CA ARG A 94 6.32 17.50 20.86
C ARG A 94 6.74 18.58 19.86
N LYS A 95 5.83 19.50 19.50
CA LYS A 95 6.04 20.55 18.47
C LYS A 95 6.47 20.00 17.11
N GLY A 96 6.06 18.77 16.79
CA GLY A 96 6.38 18.10 15.55
C GLY A 96 5.19 18.06 14.58
N ILE A 97 5.44 17.55 13.38
CA ILE A 97 4.41 17.28 12.38
C ILE A 97 4.00 15.80 12.51
N ASN A 98 2.71 15.52 12.35
CA ASN A 98 2.23 14.14 12.31
C ASN A 98 2.75 13.42 11.05
N LEU A 99 3.33 12.23 11.23
CA LEU A 99 3.97 11.49 10.15
C LEU A 99 2.96 10.99 9.11
N TYR A 100 1.78 10.55 9.54
CA TYR A 100 0.72 10.13 8.65
C TYR A 100 0.15 11.29 7.83
N ASP A 101 0.00 12.47 8.44
CA ASP A 101 -0.42 13.67 7.70
C ASP A 101 0.61 14.06 6.63
N THR A 102 1.89 13.97 6.96
CA THR A 102 2.99 14.22 6.00
C THR A 102 2.95 13.23 4.84
N LEU A 103 2.79 11.94 5.14
CA LEU A 103 2.70 10.88 4.13
C LEU A 103 1.49 11.08 3.21
N GLY A 104 0.32 11.40 3.76
CA GLY A 104 -0.88 11.67 2.96
C GLY A 104 -0.66 12.80 1.96
N ARG A 105 -0.05 13.92 2.41
CA ARG A 105 0.29 15.05 1.53
C ARG A 105 1.32 14.69 0.46
N GLN A 106 2.31 13.88 0.79
CA GLN A 106 3.30 13.40 -0.17
C GLN A 106 2.63 12.54 -1.26
N ALA A 107 1.82 11.56 -0.87
CA ALA A 107 1.08 10.70 -1.79
C ALA A 107 0.15 11.51 -2.70
N ALA A 108 -0.59 12.47 -2.14
CA ALA A 108 -1.45 13.39 -2.89
C ALA A 108 -0.67 14.20 -3.93
N THR A 109 0.48 14.74 -3.53
CA THR A 109 1.37 15.53 -4.40
C THR A 109 1.91 14.67 -5.54
N GLN A 110 2.38 13.46 -5.26
CA GLN A 110 2.88 12.54 -6.28
C GLN A 110 1.79 12.16 -7.28
N ALA A 111 0.55 11.95 -6.83
CA ALA A 111 -0.57 11.65 -7.71
C ALA A 111 -0.83 12.80 -8.70
N LEU A 112 -0.77 14.06 -8.24
CA LEU A 112 -0.91 15.24 -9.10
C LEU A 112 0.23 15.36 -10.12
N LEU A 113 1.47 15.08 -9.72
CA LEU A 113 2.62 15.10 -10.63
C LEU A 113 2.50 14.04 -11.73
N VAL A 114 2.03 12.84 -11.39
CA VAL A 114 1.76 11.78 -12.36
C VAL A 114 0.69 12.21 -13.38
N ILE A 115 -0.42 12.79 -12.91
CA ILE A 115 -1.49 13.30 -13.80
C ILE A 115 -0.93 14.34 -14.76
N LYS A 116 -0.24 15.35 -14.24
CA LYS A 116 0.34 16.42 -15.05
C LYS A 116 1.32 15.88 -16.10
N LYS A 117 2.14 14.88 -15.75
CA LYS A 117 3.06 14.23 -16.70
C LYS A 117 2.31 13.49 -17.80
N GLN A 118 1.21 12.82 -17.50
CA GLN A 118 0.37 12.14 -18.49
C GLN A 118 -0.28 13.13 -19.45
N ASP A 119 -0.80 14.24 -18.93
CA ASP A 119 -1.44 15.29 -19.75
C ASP A 119 -0.45 15.98 -20.71
N GLN A 120 0.83 16.11 -20.31
CA GLN A 120 1.89 16.67 -21.15
C GLN A 120 2.40 15.72 -22.25
N LEU A 121 2.00 14.44 -22.21
CA LEU A 121 2.41 13.42 -23.18
C LEU A 121 1.32 13.10 -24.21
N LEU A 122 0.15 13.73 -24.12
CA LEU A 122 -0.93 13.61 -25.12
C LEU A 122 -0.87 14.82 -26.07
N PRO A 123 -0.78 14.61 -27.40
CA PRO A 123 -0.70 15.67 -28.41
C PRO A 123 -2.01 16.45 -28.58
#